data_AF-A0A9N8WH04-F1
#
_entry.id   AF-A0A9N8WH04-F1
#
_cell.length_a   1.000
_cell.length_b   1.000
_cell.length_c   1.000
_cell.angle_alpha   90.00
_cell.angle_beta   90.00
_cell.angle_gamma   90.00
#
_symmetry.space_group_name_H-M   'P 1'
#
loop_
_entity.id
_entity.type
_entity.pdbx_description
1 polymer ?
#
loop_
_entity_poly.entity_id
_entity_poly.type
_entity_poly.pdbx_seq_one_letter_code
_entity_poly.pdbx_strand_id
1 'polypeptide(L)'
;MRLSQSPTSYEVSNGSDSVFNMTGEEPNNLFSNFFSAIITVYNWDSVSLDTWGFWPLIIMSVIGNVIFVIILQNVIISFMSAAFEDADKDGKHAVIFNQSKLIYDYAFKENSIFFSGQTDLDSKLKDKLRVKYICFYNELAITESWREKSLKWESIPI
;
A
#
# COMPACT_ATOMS: atom_id res chain seq x y z
N MET A 1 -28.00 27.75 17.44
CA MET A 1 -28.66 26.54 17.98
C MET A 1 -27.75 25.98 19.07
N ARG A 2 -28.12 26.10 20.35
CA ARG A 2 -27.31 25.57 21.47
C ARG A 2 -27.68 24.10 21.66
N LEU A 3 -26.72 23.20 21.50
CA LEU A 3 -26.85 21.80 21.91
C LEU A 3 -26.71 21.78 23.44
N SER A 4 -27.78 21.43 24.14
CA SER A 4 -27.81 21.33 25.60
C SER A 4 -28.21 19.91 25.99
N GLN A 5 -27.42 19.29 26.86
CA GLN A 5 -27.73 17.99 27.45
C GLN A 5 -28.54 18.21 28.74
N SER A 6 -29.54 17.37 29.00
CA SER A 6 -30.29 17.43 30.26
C SER A 6 -29.42 16.93 31.42
N PRO A 7 -29.36 17.63 32.56
CA PRO A 7 -28.55 17.21 33.69
C PRO A 7 -29.08 15.90 34.29
N THR A 8 -28.16 15.02 34.70
CA THR A 8 -28.50 13.74 35.34
C THR A 8 -28.93 13.97 36.79
N SER A 9 -30.14 13.55 37.15
CA SER A 9 -30.64 13.57 38.53
C SER A 9 -30.30 12.25 39.22
N TYR A 10 -29.74 12.33 40.42
CA TYR A 10 -29.46 11.17 41.27
C TYR A 10 -30.24 11.29 42.57
N GLU A 11 -30.89 10.19 42.96
CA GLU A 11 -31.61 10.08 44.23
C GLU A 11 -30.69 9.39 45.25
N VAL A 12 -30.38 10.10 46.33
CA VAL A 12 -29.58 9.56 47.43
C VAL A 12 -30.48 9.38 48.65
N SER A 13 -30.70 8.13 49.05
CA SER A 13 -31.37 7.79 50.30
C SER A 13 -30.34 7.38 51.36
N ASN A 14 -30.17 8.16 52.42
CA ASN A 14 -29.28 7.84 53.52
C ASN A 14 -30.07 7.28 54.71
N GLY A 15 -30.59 6.04 54.58
CA GLY A 15 -31.13 5.22 55.68
C GLY A 15 -32.22 5.84 56.59
N SER A 16 -32.72 7.01 56.22
CA SER A 16 -33.76 7.82 56.85
C SER A 16 -34.68 8.27 55.73
N ASP A 17 -35.97 8.45 56.01
CA ASP A 17 -37.03 8.67 55.01
C ASP A 17 -36.88 9.94 54.13
N SER A 18 -35.77 10.67 54.24
CA SER A 18 -35.43 11.79 53.37
C SER A 18 -34.69 11.30 52.12
N VAL A 19 -35.36 11.39 50.96
CA VAL A 19 -34.76 11.25 49.63
C VAL A 19 -34.24 12.62 49.19
N PHE A 20 -32.94 12.70 48.89
CA PHE A 20 -32.33 13.91 48.35
C PHE A 20 -32.14 13.77 46.85
N ASN A 21 -32.79 14.66 46.08
CA ASN A 21 -32.58 14.77 44.64
C ASN A 21 -31.45 15.77 44.41
N MET A 22 -30.36 15.27 43.87
CA MET A 22 -29.23 16.09 43.50
C MET A 22 -29.14 16.10 41.97
N THR A 23 -29.15 17.29 41.39
CA THR A 23 -29.05 17.50 39.95
C THR A 23 -27.58 17.73 39.62
N GLY A 24 -26.99 16.89 38.76
CA GLY A 24 -25.62 17.09 38.27
C GLY A 24 -25.47 18.36 37.44
N GLU A 25 -24.25 18.87 37.31
CA GLU A 25 -23.96 19.99 36.41
C GLU A 25 -24.26 19.61 34.95
N GLU A 26 -24.76 20.57 34.16
CA GLU A 26 -24.91 20.36 32.72
C GLU A 26 -23.54 20.05 32.10
N PRO A 27 -23.39 18.93 31.38
CA PRO A 27 -22.11 18.59 30.79
C PRO A 27 -21.71 19.60 29.72
N ASN A 28 -20.42 19.90 29.71
CA ASN A 28 -19.84 20.92 28.84
C ASN A 28 -20.16 20.65 27.37
N ASN A 29 -20.69 21.66 26.67
CA ASN A 29 -20.97 21.57 25.24
C ASN A 29 -19.66 21.41 24.45
N LEU A 30 -19.46 20.19 23.91
CA LEU A 30 -18.30 19.79 23.11
C LEU A 30 -18.16 20.59 21.80
N PHE A 31 -19.25 21.18 21.30
CA PHE A 31 -19.31 21.99 20.08
C PHE A 31 -19.33 23.51 20.37
N SER A 32 -19.00 23.93 21.59
CA SER A 32 -19.07 25.34 22.02
C SER A 32 -18.11 26.28 21.28
N ASN A 33 -16.96 25.79 20.84
CA ASN A 33 -15.94 26.56 20.13
C ASN A 33 -15.43 25.78 18.91
N PHE A 34 -14.94 26.47 17.90
CA PHE A 34 -14.38 25.91 16.67
C PHE A 34 -13.30 24.83 16.94
N PHE A 35 -12.33 25.11 17.82
CA PHE A 35 -11.29 24.14 18.15
C PHE A 35 -11.84 22.92 18.90
N SER A 36 -12.76 23.13 19.85
CA SER A 36 -13.44 22.05 20.57
C SER A 36 -14.28 21.19 19.62
N ALA A 37 -14.93 21.81 18.65
CA ALA A 37 -15.70 21.11 17.62
C ALA A 37 -14.78 20.25 16.74
N ILE A 38 -13.59 20.75 16.35
CA ILE A 38 -12.61 19.95 15.60
C ILE A 38 -12.17 18.73 16.42
N ILE A 39 -11.79 18.92 17.68
CA ILE A 39 -11.36 17.82 18.57
C ILE A 39 -12.49 16.81 18.77
N THR A 40 -13.73 17.29 18.88
CA THR A 40 -14.92 16.45 19.04
C THR A 40 -15.21 15.64 17.78
N VAL A 41 -15.08 16.24 16.59
CA VAL A 41 -15.23 15.52 15.31
C VAL A 41 -14.09 14.52 15.09
N TYR A 42 -12.85 14.86 15.48
CA TYR A 42 -11.73 13.95 15.40
C TYR A 42 -11.92 12.71 16.29
N ASN A 43 -12.45 12.91 17.51
CA ASN A 43 -12.74 11.84 18.47
C ASN A 43 -14.18 11.31 18.37
N TRP A 44 -14.91 11.58 17.27
CA TRP A 44 -16.34 11.27 17.14
C TRP A 44 -16.70 9.78 17.26
N ASP A 45 -15.74 8.88 17.06
CA ASP A 45 -15.90 7.43 17.24
C ASP A 45 -16.04 7.05 18.71
N SER A 46 -15.43 7.86 19.60
CA SER A 46 -15.48 7.68 21.06
C SER A 46 -16.61 8.44 21.74
N VAL A 47 -17.31 9.31 21.01
CA VAL A 47 -18.38 10.17 21.55
C VAL A 47 -19.74 9.62 21.14
N SER A 48 -20.58 9.30 22.11
CA SER A 48 -21.97 8.91 21.86
C SER A 48 -22.79 10.11 21.35
N LEU A 49 -22.90 10.23 20.02
CA LEU A 49 -23.68 11.29 19.36
C LEU A 49 -25.18 11.24 19.72
N ASP A 50 -25.67 10.08 20.17
CA ASP A 50 -27.04 9.87 20.65
C ASP A 50 -27.35 10.61 21.98
N THR A 51 -26.32 10.87 22.80
CA THR A 51 -26.47 11.58 24.09
C THR A 51 -27.01 13.00 23.94
N TRP A 52 -26.90 13.59 22.74
CA TRP A 52 -27.29 14.97 22.46
C TRP A 52 -28.75 15.10 21.98
N GLY A 53 -29.50 13.99 21.83
CA GLY A 53 -30.91 14.00 21.45
C GLY A 53 -31.20 14.64 20.09
N PHE A 54 -30.18 14.79 19.23
CA PHE A 54 -30.26 15.55 17.98
C PHE A 54 -29.96 14.65 16.78
N TRP A 55 -31.02 14.02 16.26
CA TRP A 55 -30.97 13.11 15.12
C TRP A 55 -30.18 13.63 13.89
N PRO A 56 -30.23 14.91 13.49
CA PRO A 56 -29.46 15.36 12.32
C PRO A 56 -27.94 15.21 12.44
N LEU A 57 -27.37 15.20 13.66
CA LEU A 57 -25.95 14.91 13.88
C LEU A 57 -25.58 13.49 13.45
N ILE A 58 -26.47 12.53 13.69
CA ILE A 58 -26.28 11.13 13.32
C ILE A 58 -26.24 11.00 11.78
N ILE A 59 -27.17 11.66 11.08
CA ILE A 59 -27.19 11.66 9.61
C ILE A 59 -25.93 12.29 9.03
N MET A 60 -25.54 13.47 9.52
CA MET A 60 -24.33 14.16 9.05
C MET A 60 -23.08 13.31 9.28
N SER A 61 -23.03 12.56 10.39
CA SER A 61 -21.92 11.67 10.69
C SER A 61 -21.81 10.52 9.69
N VAL A 62 -22.94 9.87 9.36
CA VAL A 62 -22.98 8.80 8.36
C VAL A 62 -22.59 9.31 6.98
N ILE A 63 -23.15 10.45 6.55
CA ILE A 63 -22.84 11.05 5.24
C ILE A 63 -21.36 11.46 5.17
N GLY A 64 -20.84 12.09 6.23
CA GLY A 64 -19.43 12.49 6.30
C GLY A 64 -18.49 11.30 6.19
N ASN A 65 -18.77 10.20 6.89
CA ASN A 65 -18.01 8.96 6.79
C ASN A 65 -18.03 8.39 5.37
N VAL A 66 -19.20 8.31 4.74
CA VAL A 66 -19.32 7.78 3.36
C VAL A 66 -18.51 8.63 2.39
N ILE A 67 -18.62 9.95 2.47
CA ILE A 67 -17.85 10.87 1.62
C ILE A 67 -16.35 10.72 1.87
N PHE A 68 -15.94 10.64 3.14
CA PHE A 68 -14.54 10.46 3.52
C PHE A 68 -13.95 9.16 2.94
N VAL A 69 -14.67 8.05 3.06
CA VAL A 69 -14.27 6.76 2.50
C VAL A 69 -14.17 6.84 0.97
N ILE A 70 -15.13 7.48 0.28
CA ILE A 70 -15.09 7.65 -1.18
C ILE A 70 -13.86 8.45 -1.61
N ILE A 71 -13.58 9.58 -0.95
CA ILE A 71 -12.42 10.41 -1.26
C ILE A 71 -11.12 9.64 -1.03
N LEU A 72 -10.99 8.99 0.13
CA LEU A 72 -9.79 8.25 0.49
C LEU A 72 -9.55 7.08 -0.48
N GLN A 73 -10.60 6.35 -0.84
CA GLN A 73 -10.54 5.26 -1.80
C GLN A 73 -10.07 5.76 -3.18
N ASN A 74 -10.61 6.89 -3.65
CA ASN A 74 -10.22 7.48 -4.93
C ASN A 74 -8.74 7.93 -4.94
N VAL A 75 -8.24 8.48 -3.83
CA VAL A 75 -6.84 8.87 -3.69
C VAL A 75 -5.92 7.65 -3.68
N ILE A 76 -6.26 6.61 -2.90
CA ILE A 76 -5.49 5.37 -2.83
C ILE A 76 -5.42 4.69 -4.20
N ILE A 77 -6.54 4.62 -4.93
CA ILE A 77 -6.58 4.03 -6.27
C ILE A 77 -5.67 4.81 -7.23
N SER A 78 -5.74 6.14 -7.21
CA SER A 78 -4.88 6.99 -8.05
C SER A 78 -3.41 6.77 -7.73
N PHE A 79 -3.05 6.78 -6.44
CA PHE A 79 -1.68 6.54 -5.98
C PHE A 79 -1.17 5.16 -6.38
N MET A 80 -1.96 4.10 -6.10
CA MET A 80 -1.59 2.72 -6.45
C MET A 80 -1.49 2.54 -7.97
N SER A 81 -2.36 3.19 -8.75
CA SER A 81 -2.32 3.11 -10.21
C SER A 81 -1.03 3.72 -10.76
N ALA A 82 -0.64 4.90 -10.28
CA ALA A 82 0.63 5.52 -10.67
C ALA A 82 1.84 4.66 -10.27
N ALA A 83 1.87 4.18 -9.02
CA ALA A 83 2.94 3.30 -8.55
C ALA A 83 3.01 1.98 -9.34
N PHE A 84 1.87 1.44 -9.79
CA PHE A 84 1.82 0.22 -10.59
C PHE A 84 2.28 0.45 -12.03
N GLU A 85 2.00 1.62 -12.61
CA GLU A 85 2.50 2.00 -13.95
C GLU A 85 4.04 2.08 -13.94
N ASP A 86 4.62 2.72 -12.93
CA ASP A 86 6.07 2.78 -12.74
C ASP A 86 6.65 1.36 -12.52
N ALA A 87 6.01 0.56 -11.65
CA ALA A 87 6.45 -0.79 -11.35
C ALA A 87 6.27 -1.78 -12.51
N ASP A 88 5.30 -1.62 -13.42
CA ASP A 88 5.16 -2.47 -14.61
C ASP A 88 6.30 -2.21 -15.60
N LYS A 89 6.66 -0.93 -15.79
CA LYS A 89 7.78 -0.51 -16.64
C LYS A 89 9.11 -1.08 -16.13
N ASP A 90 9.37 -0.95 -14.83
CA ASP A 90 10.63 -1.41 -14.23
C ASP A 90 10.62 -2.93 -13.94
N GLY A 91 9.45 -3.48 -13.63
CA GLY A 91 9.26 -4.88 -13.29
C GLY A 91 9.59 -5.82 -14.44
N LYS A 92 9.24 -5.45 -15.68
CA LYS A 92 9.63 -6.25 -16.87
C LYS A 92 11.14 -6.39 -16.99
N HIS A 93 11.88 -5.31 -16.75
CA HIS A 93 13.34 -5.34 -16.79
C HIS A 93 13.92 -6.15 -15.62
N ALA A 94 13.39 -5.92 -14.41
CA ALA A 94 13.80 -6.64 -13.21
C ALA A 94 13.57 -8.15 -13.32
N VAL A 95 12.46 -8.60 -13.93
CA VAL A 95 12.17 -10.03 -14.14
C VAL A 95 13.19 -10.67 -15.09
N ILE A 96 13.48 -10.05 -16.23
CA ILE A 96 14.45 -10.58 -17.19
C ILE A 96 15.86 -10.61 -16.57
N PHE A 97 16.23 -9.55 -15.87
CA PHE A 97 17.51 -9.49 -15.15
C PHE A 97 17.59 -10.56 -14.05
N ASN A 98 16.53 -10.76 -13.28
CA ASN A 98 16.52 -11.76 -12.24
C ASN A 98 16.55 -13.18 -12.83
N GLN A 99 15.85 -13.43 -13.94
CA GLN A 99 15.92 -14.71 -14.66
C GLN A 99 17.34 -14.98 -15.18
N SER A 100 17.99 -14.00 -15.80
CA SER A 100 19.36 -14.16 -16.29
C SER A 100 20.35 -14.38 -15.14
N LYS A 101 20.18 -13.65 -14.04
CA LYS A 101 20.97 -13.84 -12.82
C LYS A 101 20.76 -15.22 -12.22
N LEU A 102 19.52 -15.72 -12.12
CA LEU A 102 19.24 -17.06 -11.62
C LEU A 102 19.86 -18.15 -12.51
N ILE A 103 19.80 -17.98 -13.83
CA ILE A 103 20.46 -18.90 -14.78
C ILE A 103 21.98 -18.85 -14.59
N TYR A 104 22.55 -17.66 -14.47
CA TYR A 104 23.98 -17.46 -14.21
C TYR A 104 24.39 -18.12 -12.89
N ASP A 105 23.69 -17.83 -11.81
CA ASP A 105 23.96 -18.37 -10.48
C ASP A 105 23.81 -19.90 -10.46
N TYR A 106 22.79 -20.45 -11.14
CA TYR A 106 22.60 -21.89 -11.30
C TYR A 106 23.74 -22.54 -12.09
N ALA A 107 24.17 -21.90 -13.19
CA ALA A 107 25.25 -22.41 -14.03
C ALA A 107 26.63 -22.24 -13.36
N PHE A 108 26.82 -21.17 -12.59
CA PHE A 108 28.07 -20.87 -11.87
C PHE A 108 28.21 -21.70 -10.59
N LYS A 109 27.10 -22.17 -9.99
CA LYS A 109 27.15 -23.01 -8.80
C LYS A 109 27.97 -24.28 -9.09
N GLU A 110 29.06 -24.36 -8.35
CA GLU A 110 30.20 -25.26 -8.52
C GLU A 110 29.76 -26.73 -8.69
N ASN A 111 30.24 -27.36 -9.77
CA ASN A 111 29.86 -28.68 -10.33
C ASN A 111 28.74 -28.72 -11.38
N SER A 112 28.30 -27.58 -11.94
CA SER A 112 27.49 -27.64 -13.16
C SER A 112 28.32 -28.16 -14.34
N ILE A 113 27.70 -29.01 -15.17
CA ILE A 113 28.27 -29.64 -16.38
C ILE A 113 28.81 -28.57 -17.38
N PHE A 114 28.39 -27.31 -17.25
CA PHE A 114 28.74 -26.23 -18.16
C PHE A 114 30.05 -25.49 -17.83
N PHE A 115 30.45 -25.42 -16.55
CA PHE A 115 31.63 -24.64 -16.13
C PHE A 115 32.74 -25.47 -15.46
N SER A 116 32.47 -26.73 -15.12
CA SER A 116 33.54 -27.71 -14.89
C SER A 116 34.23 -27.97 -16.23
N GLY A 117 35.39 -27.36 -16.44
CA GLY A 117 36.20 -27.41 -17.67
C GLY A 117 36.75 -28.78 -18.04
N GLN A 118 35.99 -29.85 -17.82
CA GLN A 118 36.40 -31.22 -18.05
C GLN A 118 35.21 -32.14 -18.38
N THR A 119 34.23 -31.65 -19.15
CA THR A 119 33.21 -32.56 -19.67
C THR A 119 33.71 -33.24 -20.95
N ASP A 120 33.53 -34.56 -21.03
CA ASP A 120 33.78 -35.40 -22.22
C ASP A 120 33.22 -34.79 -23.52
N LEU A 121 32.20 -33.94 -23.38
CA LEU A 121 31.60 -33.18 -24.47
C LEU A 121 32.58 -32.15 -25.05
N ASP A 122 33.25 -31.33 -24.23
CA ASP A 122 34.17 -30.30 -24.73
C ASP A 122 35.41 -30.93 -25.39
N SER A 123 35.94 -32.01 -24.83
CA SER A 123 37.06 -32.75 -25.44
C SER A 123 36.64 -33.46 -26.74
N LYS A 124 35.48 -34.14 -26.78
CA LYS A 124 34.95 -34.75 -28.02
C LYS A 124 34.61 -33.72 -29.08
N LEU A 125 34.08 -32.56 -28.69
CA LEU A 125 33.68 -31.50 -29.61
C LEU A 125 34.92 -30.84 -30.19
N LYS A 126 35.94 -30.58 -29.38
CA LYS A 126 37.25 -30.07 -29.81
C LYS A 126 38.00 -31.07 -30.70
N ASP A 127 37.97 -32.36 -30.38
CA ASP A 127 38.62 -33.41 -31.19
C ASP A 127 37.87 -33.66 -32.52
N LYS A 128 36.52 -33.70 -32.50
CA LYS A 128 35.70 -33.86 -33.72
C LYS A 128 35.73 -32.65 -34.64
N LEU A 129 35.65 -31.44 -34.10
CA LEU A 129 35.55 -30.23 -34.93
C LEU A 129 36.91 -29.61 -35.24
N ARG A 130 38.00 -29.98 -34.53
CA ARG A 130 39.34 -29.38 -34.66
C ARG A 130 39.31 -27.84 -34.67
N VAL A 131 38.35 -27.23 -33.98
CA VAL A 131 38.13 -25.78 -34.01
C VAL A 131 38.87 -25.09 -32.88
N LYS A 132 39.53 -23.98 -33.22
CA LYS A 132 40.24 -23.11 -32.26
C LYS A 132 39.30 -22.17 -31.49
N TYR A 133 38.12 -21.88 -32.06
CA TYR A 133 37.12 -20.99 -31.50
C TYR A 133 35.71 -21.52 -31.78
N ILE A 134 34.81 -21.36 -30.83
CA ILE A 134 33.37 -21.58 -31.02
C ILE A 134 32.75 -20.20 -31.17
N CYS A 135 32.23 -19.92 -32.37
CA CYS A 135 31.52 -18.69 -32.66
C CYS A 135 30.03 -18.99 -32.75
N PHE A 136 29.21 -18.20 -32.07
CA PHE A 136 27.78 -18.22 -32.29
C PHE A 136 27.48 -17.45 -33.58
N TYR A 137 26.70 -18.05 -34.48
CA TYR A 137 26.29 -17.38 -35.71
C TYR A 137 25.45 -16.16 -35.35
N ASN A 138 25.99 -14.98 -35.68
CA ASN A 138 25.31 -13.73 -35.46
C ASN A 138 24.51 -13.38 -36.72
N GLU A 139 23.19 -13.56 -36.65
CA GLU A 139 22.31 -13.04 -37.67
C GLU A 139 22.17 -11.53 -37.50
N LEU A 140 22.79 -10.78 -38.41
CA LEU A 140 22.96 -9.32 -38.30
C LEU A 140 21.62 -8.60 -38.10
N ALA A 141 20.59 -8.99 -38.88
CA ALA A 141 19.25 -8.41 -38.79
C ALA A 141 18.61 -8.60 -37.41
N ILE A 142 18.80 -9.78 -36.80
CA ILE A 142 18.29 -10.07 -35.47
C ILE A 142 19.07 -9.23 -34.44
N THR A 143 20.39 -9.22 -34.51
CA THR A 143 21.23 -8.50 -33.53
C THR A 143 21.10 -6.99 -33.60
N GLU A 144 20.91 -6.42 -34.80
CA GLU A 144 20.58 -5.01 -34.96
C GLU A 144 19.22 -4.70 -34.32
N SER A 145 18.20 -5.54 -34.55
CA SER A 145 16.88 -5.34 -33.94
C SER A 145 16.91 -5.42 -32.40
N TRP A 146 17.70 -6.33 -31.83
CA TRP A 146 17.88 -6.43 -30.38
C TRP A 146 18.65 -5.24 -29.80
N ARG A 147 19.66 -4.75 -30.53
CA ARG A 147 20.46 -3.58 -30.13
C ARG A 147 19.65 -2.29 -30.13
N GLU A 148 18.88 -2.06 -31.19
CA GLU A 148 17.97 -0.91 -31.25
C GLU A 148 16.93 -0.96 -30.11
N LYS A 149 16.39 -2.15 -29.85
CA LYS A 149 15.41 -2.35 -28.78
C LYS A 149 16.02 -2.13 -27.40
N SER A 150 17.27 -2.55 -27.15
CA SER A 150 17.94 -2.30 -25.87
C SER A 150 18.28 -0.83 -25.68
N LEU A 151 18.79 -0.14 -26.70
CA LEU A 151 19.06 1.30 -26.65
C LEU A 151 17.78 2.10 -26.39
N LYS A 152 16.66 1.67 -26.98
CA LYS A 152 15.34 2.24 -26.70
C LYS A 152 14.89 2.02 -25.26
N TRP A 153 15.29 0.93 -24.61
CA TRP A 153 14.95 0.67 -23.21
C TRP A 153 15.85 1.43 -22.24
N GLU A 154 17.11 1.65 -22.59
CA GLU A 154 18.12 2.37 -21.79
C GLU A 154 17.93 3.90 -21.82
N SER A 155 17.30 4.41 -22.89
CA SER A 155 16.98 5.84 -23.07
C SER A 155 15.68 6.29 -22.39
N ILE A 156 14.92 5.37 -21.81
CA ILE A 156 13.76 5.74 -21.01
C ILE A 156 14.26 5.99 -19.58
N PRO A 157 14.22 7.24 -19.08
CA PRO A 157 14.74 7.54 -17.76
C PRO A 157 13.93 6.78 -16.69
N ILE A 158 14.66 6.34 -15.66
CA ILE A 158 14.16 5.84 -14.38
C ILE A 158 13.50 7.01 -13.65
#